data_AF-A0A1X7AEA4-F1
#
_entry.id   AF-A0A1X7AEA4-F1
#
_cell.length_a   1.000
_cell.length_b   1.000
_cell.length_c   1.000
_cell.angle_alpha   90.00
_cell.angle_beta   90.00
_cell.angle_gamma   90.00
#
_symmetry.space_group_name_H-M   'P 1'
#
loop_
_entity.id
_entity.type
_entity.pdbx_description
1 polymer ?
#
loop_
_entity_poly.entity_id
_entity_poly.type
_entity_poly.pdbx_seq_one_letter_code
_entity_poly.pdbx_strand_id
1 'polypeptide(L)'
;MADNDFVSLSVTEDRLSTDKDGKHKQQLLAQLNQDLDTVRKKRNSGLAPDEFACADALIDAIDDAIKVVELTWHKHHDNKKTH
;
A
#
# COMPACT_ATOMS: atom_id res chain seq x y z
N MET A 1 -6.51 23.86 -25.55
CA MET A 1 -5.13 23.79 -25.02
C MET A 1 -5.15 22.68 -23.98
N ALA A 2 -4.27 21.70 -24.09
CA ALA A 2 -4.32 20.51 -23.24
C ALA A 2 -3.91 20.88 -21.82
N ASP A 3 -4.83 20.69 -20.86
CA ASP A 3 -4.55 20.66 -19.43
C ASP A 3 -3.56 19.52 -19.16
N ASN A 4 -2.27 19.85 -19.21
CA ASN A 4 -1.21 18.96 -18.78
C ASN A 4 -1.11 19.13 -17.26
N ASP A 5 -2.08 18.56 -16.55
CA ASP A 5 -1.99 18.33 -15.12
C ASP A 5 -0.70 17.53 -14.87
N PHE A 6 0.36 18.24 -14.48
CA PHE A 6 1.56 17.62 -13.94
C PHE A 6 1.16 17.02 -12.59
N VAL A 7 0.55 15.84 -12.65
CA VAL A 7 0.37 14.98 -11.50
C VAL A 7 1.77 14.63 -11.04
N SER A 8 2.30 15.39 -10.09
CA SER A 8 3.54 15.06 -9.40
C SER A 8 3.25 13.80 -8.59
N LEU A 9 3.55 12.65 -9.17
CA LEU A 9 3.47 11.37 -8.48
C LEU A 9 4.35 11.45 -7.22
N SER A 10 3.91 10.79 -6.15
CA SER A 10 4.79 10.64 -4.99
C SER A 10 6.01 9.80 -5.38
N VAL A 11 7.15 9.96 -4.69
CA VAL A 11 8.36 9.15 -4.95
C VAL A 11 8.07 7.64 -4.95
N THR A 12 7.15 7.20 -4.10
CA THR A 12 6.71 5.79 -4.03
C THR A 12 5.89 5.40 -5.24
N GLU A 13 4.99 6.27 -5.70
CA GLU A 13 4.16 6.04 -6.88
C GLU A 13 4.99 6.04 -8.17
N ASP A 14 5.98 6.94 -8.29
CA ASP A 14 6.97 6.93 -9.39
C ASP A 14 7.74 5.61 -9.43
N ARG A 15 8.20 5.13 -8.28
CA ARG A 15 8.89 3.84 -8.18
C ARG A 15 7.99 2.67 -8.55
N LEU A 16 6.73 2.68 -8.09
CA LEU A 16 5.75 1.65 -8.47
C LEU A 16 5.43 1.70 -9.97
N SER A 17 5.35 2.88 -10.58
CA SER A 17 5.08 3.06 -12.01
C SER A 17 6.21 2.54 -12.90
N THR A 18 7.45 2.58 -12.42
CA THR A 18 8.65 2.14 -13.14
C THR A 18 9.07 0.70 -12.83
N ASP A 19 8.47 0.08 -11.81
CA ASP A 19 8.72 -1.29 -11.33
C ASP A 19 8.10 -2.37 -12.24
N LYS A 20 8.68 -2.55 -13.43
CA LYS A 20 8.19 -3.51 -14.44
C LYS A 20 8.28 -4.98 -14.01
N ASP A 21 9.27 -5.31 -13.20
CA ASP A 21 9.48 -6.66 -12.67
C ASP A 21 8.74 -6.92 -11.34
N GLY A 22 8.04 -5.90 -10.81
CA GLY A 22 7.22 -6.03 -9.61
C GLY A 22 8.02 -6.24 -8.31
N LYS A 23 9.35 -6.07 -8.35
CA LYS A 23 10.22 -6.31 -7.19
C LYS A 23 9.99 -5.27 -6.11
N HIS A 24 9.86 -4.00 -6.50
CA HIS A 24 9.63 -2.93 -5.54
C HIS A 24 8.25 -3.07 -4.89
N LYS A 25 7.22 -3.38 -5.68
CA LYS A 25 5.88 -3.74 -5.20
C LYS A 25 5.97 -4.87 -4.18
N GLN A 26 6.63 -5.98 -4.52
CA GLN A 26 6.75 -7.13 -3.62
C GLN A 26 7.47 -6.80 -2.31
N GLN A 27 8.54 -5.99 -2.36
CA GLN A 27 9.23 -5.52 -1.16
C GLN A 27 8.33 -4.67 -0.27
N LEU A 28 7.57 -3.73 -0.86
CA LEU A 28 6.64 -2.88 -0.12
C LEU A 28 5.54 -3.71 0.53
N LEU A 29 4.97 -4.66 -0.22
CA LEU A 29 3.94 -5.56 0.30
C LEU A 29 4.48 -6.46 1.41
N ALA A 30 5.71 -6.98 1.27
CA ALA A 30 6.33 -7.78 2.32
C ALA A 30 6.52 -6.98 3.61
N GLN A 31 6.97 -5.72 3.52
CA GLN A 31 7.12 -4.83 4.66
C GLN A 31 5.77 -4.54 5.33
N LEU A 32 4.75 -4.17 4.56
CA LEU A 32 3.41 -3.89 5.08
C LEU A 32 2.79 -5.11 5.76
N ASN A 33 2.94 -6.31 5.17
CA ASN A 33 2.46 -7.55 5.79
C ASN A 33 3.22 -7.89 7.09
N GLN A 34 4.53 -7.64 7.14
CA GLN A 34 5.30 -7.82 8.36
C GLN A 34 4.85 -6.85 9.48
N ASP A 35 4.53 -5.60 9.12
CA ASP A 35 4.04 -4.61 10.06
C ASP A 35 2.63 -4.98 10.55
N LEU A 36 1.75 -5.43 9.64
CA LEU A 36 0.43 -5.97 9.96
C LEU A 36 0.51 -7.14 10.95
N ASP A 37 1.40 -8.10 10.71
CA ASP A 37 1.63 -9.23 11.61
C ASP A 37 2.13 -8.78 12.99
N THR A 38 2.98 -7.76 13.03
CA THR A 38 3.47 -7.17 14.27
C THR A 38 2.33 -6.55 15.07
N VAL A 39 1.47 -5.77 14.42
CA VAL A 39 0.33 -5.12 15.07
C VAL A 39 -0.70 -6.16 15.53
N ARG A 40 -0.99 -7.18 14.72
CA ARG A 40 -1.88 -8.29 15.10
C ARG A 40 -1.35 -9.08 16.30
N LYS A 41 -0.04 -9.35 16.36
CA LYS A 41 0.59 -10.00 17.52
C LYS A 41 0.45 -9.15 18.78
N LYS A 42 0.68 -7.83 18.68
CA LYS A 42 0.48 -6.91 19.81
C LYS A 42 -0.96 -6.91 20.29
N ARG A 43 -1.92 -6.83 19.37
CA ARG A 43 -3.36 -6.94 19.69
C ARG A 43 -3.68 -8.24 20.46
N ASN A 44 -3.13 -9.36 20.00
CA ASN A 44 -3.37 -10.67 20.60
C ASN A 44 -2.63 -10.91 21.93
N SER A 45 -1.64 -10.09 22.28
CA SER A 45 -0.90 -10.21 23.56
C SER A 45 -1.59 -9.57 24.77
N GLY A 46 -2.77 -8.97 24.57
CA GLY A 46 -3.52 -8.28 25.62
C GLY A 46 -3.12 -6.81 25.71
N LEU A 47 -3.90 -5.95 25.04
CA LEU A 47 -3.75 -4.50 25.07
C LEU A 47 -4.75 -3.87 26.05
N ALA A 48 -4.52 -2.63 26.45
CA ALA A 48 -5.55 -1.85 27.12
C ALA A 48 -6.70 -1.52 26.12
N PRO A 49 -7.93 -1.25 26.59
CA PRO A 49 -9.09 -1.02 25.71
C PRO A 49 -8.92 0.12 24.70
N ASP A 50 -8.20 1.17 25.08
CA ASP A 50 -7.81 2.31 24.23
C ASP A 50 -6.77 1.94 23.18
N GLU A 51 -5.84 1.05 23.53
CA GLU A 51 -4.82 0.52 22.62
C GLU A 51 -5.42 -0.48 21.61
N PHE A 52 -6.50 -1.19 21.97
CA PHE A 52 -7.22 -2.07 21.04
C PHE A 52 -7.82 -1.30 19.86
N ALA A 53 -8.51 -0.18 20.13
CA ALA A 53 -9.09 0.66 19.08
C ALA A 53 -8.01 1.25 18.17
N CYS A 54 -6.88 1.66 18.75
CA CYS A 54 -5.73 2.15 17.97
C CYS A 54 -5.10 1.04 17.12
N ALA A 55 -4.95 -0.17 17.66
CA ALA A 55 -4.43 -1.31 16.94
C ALA A 55 -5.34 -1.72 15.77
N ASP A 56 -6.66 -1.73 15.98
CA ASP A 56 -7.63 -2.04 14.92
C ASP A 56 -7.60 -1.00 13.81
N ALA A 57 -7.61 0.29 14.16
CA ALA A 57 -7.48 1.37 13.17
C ALA A 57 -6.15 1.28 12.38
N LEU A 58 -5.07 0.87 13.03
CA LEU A 58 -3.77 0.69 12.38
C LEU A 58 -3.75 -0.53 11.44
N ILE A 59 -4.40 -1.63 11.83
CA ILE A 59 -4.56 -2.81 10.96
C ILE A 59 -5.33 -2.41 9.69
N ASP A 60 -6.46 -1.71 9.85
CA ASP A 60 -7.28 -1.25 8.72
C ASP A 60 -6.48 -0.32 7.79
N ALA A 61 -5.71 0.62 8.37
CA ALA A 61 -4.87 1.53 7.60
C ALA A 61 -3.76 0.81 6.80
N ILE A 62 -3.15 -0.24 7.37
CA ILE A 62 -2.14 -1.04 6.67
C ILE A 62 -2.78 -1.88 5.56
N ASP A 63 -3.96 -2.47 5.79
CA ASP A 63 -4.72 -3.20 4.77
C ASP A 63 -5.11 -2.28 3.60
N ASP A 64 -5.53 -1.05 3.88
CA ASP A 64 -5.83 -0.05 2.84
C ASP A 64 -4.57 0.41 2.11
N ALA A 65 -3.44 0.57 2.80
CA ALA A 65 -2.16 0.87 2.16
C ALA A 65 -1.73 -0.25 1.19
N ILE A 66 -1.90 -1.52 1.58
CA ILE A 66 -1.65 -2.68 0.71
C ILE A 66 -2.49 -2.58 -0.57
N LYS A 67 -3.80 -2.32 -0.45
CA LYS A 67 -4.70 -2.16 -1.61
C LYS A 67 -4.25 -1.02 -2.52
N VAL A 68 -3.87 0.13 -1.95
CA VAL A 68 -3.41 1.28 -2.73
C VAL A 68 -2.13 0.93 -3.51
N VAL A 69 -1.18 0.25 -2.90
CA VAL A 69 0.06 -0.19 -3.58
C VAL A 69 -0.26 -1.12 -4.74
N GLU A 70 -1.16 -2.08 -4.54
CA GLU A 70 -1.59 -2.98 -5.60
C GLU A 70 -2.31 -2.24 -6.73
N LEU A 71 -3.28 -1.38 -6.42
CA LEU A 71 -4.05 -0.62 -7.40
C LEU A 71 -3.14 0.31 -8.21
N THR A 72 -2.22 1.01 -7.56
CA THR A 72 -1.26 1.89 -8.22
C THR A 72 -0.38 1.13 -9.18
N TRP A 73 0.17 -0.02 -8.77
CA TRP A 73 0.99 -0.82 -9.67
C TRP A 73 0.18 -1.37 -10.86
N HIS A 74 -1.04 -1.90 -10.63
CA HIS A 74 -1.89 -2.38 -11.73
C HIS A 74 -2.29 -1.24 -12.68
N LYS A 75 -2.58 -0.04 -12.18
CA LYS A 75 -2.92 1.14 -13.00
C LYS A 75 -1.82 1.45 -14.02
N HIS A 76 -0.55 1.30 -13.65
CA HIS A 76 0.59 1.62 -14.51
C HIS A 76 1.06 0.45 -15.39
N HIS A 77 0.85 -0.80 -14.95
CA HIS A 77 1.41 -1.99 -15.63
C HIS A 77 0.38 -2.92 -16.28
N ASP A 78 -0.88 -2.88 -15.82
CA ASP A 78 -1.98 -3.71 -16.34
C ASP A 78 -2.86 -2.96 -17.35
N ASN A 79 -2.37 -1.84 -17.89
CA ASN A 79 -3.06 -1.08 -18.93
C ASN A 79 -3.04 -1.78 -20.31
N LYS A 80 -3.06 -3.12 -20.33
CA LYS A 80 -3.34 -3.96 -21.50
C LYS A 80 -4.79 -4.39 -21.48
N LYS A 81 -5.68 -3.50 -21.93
CA LYS A 81 -6.78 -3.76 -22.89
C LYS A 81 -7.84 -2.67 -22.80
N THR A 82 -7.91 -1.82 -23.81
CA THR A 82 -9.11 -1.62 -24.65
C THR A 82 -8.80 -0.63 -25.75
N HIS A 83 -8.49 -1.14 -26.94
CA HIS A 83 -8.93 -0.62 -28.23
C HIS A 83 -8.83 -1.72 -29.28
#